data_AF-A0A1F1A8Y9-F1
#
_entry.id   AF-A0A1F1A8Y9-F1
#
_cell.length_a   1.000
_cell.length_b   1.000
_cell.length_c   1.000
_cell.angle_alpha   90.00
_cell.angle_beta   90.00
_cell.angle_gamma   90.00
#
_symmetry.space_group_name_H-M   'P 1'
#
loop_
_entity.id
_entity.type
_entity.pdbx_description
1 polymer ?
#
loop_
_entity_poly.entity_id
_entity_poly.type
_entity_poly.pdbx_seq_one_letter_code
_entity_poly.pdbx_strand_id
1 'polypeptide(L)'
;MKKHTKIILLTVTSIIALFSIEGCTIKSKEQTKQAQTVTSSTTKEDKETIKQKQLAYLKEHEKEIVDFVKAQSPKIESVQIDWNSMVIEESGNGTPQGGGYNLSISGKINQLKNTKFSVDFYLEDQNSIPTIKKMDMLNDIYIEENGGWKIFS
;
A
#
# COMPACT_ATOMS: atom_id res chain seq x y z
N MET A 1 19.45 36.80 -41.30
CA MET A 1 18.01 37.09 -41.08
C MET A 1 17.51 36.28 -39.88
N LYS A 2 17.40 36.89 -38.69
CA LYS A 2 16.66 36.37 -37.53
C LYS A 2 16.20 37.54 -36.65
N LYS A 3 14.93 37.91 -36.90
CA LYS A 3 13.86 38.35 -35.99
C LYS A 3 14.17 39.38 -34.91
N HIS A 4 13.72 40.61 -35.18
CA HIS A 4 13.40 41.64 -34.21
C HIS A 4 12.20 41.25 -33.35
N THR A 5 12.24 41.48 -32.05
CA THR A 5 11.02 41.64 -31.24
C THR A 5 11.29 42.76 -30.23
N LYS A 6 10.64 43.90 -30.47
CA LYS A 6 10.74 45.11 -29.64
C LYS A 6 9.77 44.98 -28.46
N ILE A 7 10.29 45.17 -27.24
CA ILE A 7 9.55 45.26 -25.98
C ILE A 7 9.18 46.74 -25.75
N ILE A 8 7.93 47.14 -25.92
CA ILE A 8 7.37 48.50 -25.69
C ILE A 8 5.83 48.30 -25.61
N LEU A 9 4.99 48.78 -24.69
CA LEU A 9 5.04 49.67 -23.53
C LEU A 9 3.65 49.55 -22.84
N LEU A 10 3.63 49.62 -21.51
CA LEU A 10 2.45 49.73 -20.64
C LEU A 10 1.47 50.83 -21.09
N THR A 11 0.17 50.52 -21.09
CA THR A 11 -0.88 51.54 -20.99
C THR A 11 -1.81 51.22 -19.81
N VAL A 12 -1.78 52.11 -18.83
CA VAL A 12 -2.66 52.15 -17.66
C VAL A 12 -3.87 52.99 -18.05
N THR A 13 -5.07 52.43 -17.92
CA THR A 13 -6.31 53.23 -17.90
C THR A 13 -7.16 52.81 -16.71
N SER A 14 -7.10 53.65 -15.68
CA SER A 14 -8.00 53.67 -14.54
C SER A 14 -9.39 54.11 -14.99
N ILE A 15 -10.43 53.35 -14.67
CA ILE A 15 -11.81 53.84 -14.62
C ILE A 15 -12.40 53.42 -13.28
N ILE A 16 -12.50 54.40 -12.40
CA ILE A 16 -13.27 54.38 -11.17
C ILE A 16 -14.73 54.67 -11.56
N ALA A 17 -15.65 53.78 -11.20
CA ALA A 17 -17.07 54.12 -11.11
C ALA A 17 -17.65 53.47 -9.84
N LEU A 18 -18.16 54.34 -8.97
CA LEU A 18 -18.79 54.09 -7.69
C LEU A 18 -20.28 53.74 -7.82
N PHE A 19 -20.83 53.22 -6.71
CA PHE A 19 -22.25 53.05 -6.34
C PHE A 19 -22.89 51.73 -6.83
N SER A 20 -23.50 50.89 -5.98
CA SER A 20 -24.25 51.18 -4.74
C SER A 20 -24.07 50.10 -3.68
N ILE A 21 -24.05 50.55 -2.42
CA ILE A 21 -24.23 49.74 -1.21
C ILE A 21 -25.73 49.51 -1.04
N GLU A 22 -26.12 48.26 -0.75
CA GLU A 22 -27.07 47.86 0.32
C GLU A 22 -27.56 46.43 0.08
N GLY A 23 -27.26 45.50 1.00
CA GLY A 23 -27.98 44.22 1.05
C GLY A 23 -27.19 43.01 1.54
N CYS A 24 -27.24 42.80 2.85
CA CYS A 24 -27.16 41.50 3.53
C CYS A 24 -25.81 40.75 3.64
N THR A 25 -25.26 40.83 4.86
CA THR A 25 -24.44 39.86 5.59
C THR A 25 -24.60 38.40 5.15
N ILE A 26 -23.49 37.76 4.69
CA ILE A 26 -22.96 36.47 5.20
C ILE A 26 -21.44 36.46 5.00
N LYS A 27 -20.66 36.49 6.09
CA LYS A 27 -19.22 36.20 6.05
C LYS A 27 -19.04 34.68 6.06
N SER A 28 -18.70 34.09 4.92
CA SER A 28 -18.04 32.77 4.91
C SER A 28 -16.55 32.99 4.67
N LYS A 29 -15.74 32.62 5.66
CA LYS A 29 -14.28 32.51 5.51
C LYS A 29 -14.00 31.35 4.57
N GLU A 30 -13.63 31.64 3.35
CA GLU A 30 -13.02 30.67 2.44
C GLU A 30 -11.57 30.42 2.89
N GLN A 31 -11.38 29.51 3.86
CA GLN A 31 -10.14 28.76 3.97
C GLN A 31 -10.29 27.52 3.11
N THR A 32 -10.03 27.66 1.81
CA THR A 32 -9.75 26.50 0.96
C THR A 32 -8.36 26.00 1.33
N LYS A 33 -8.31 25.22 2.42
CA LYS A 33 -7.20 24.33 2.72
C LYS A 33 -7.23 23.28 1.62
N GLN A 34 -6.51 23.55 0.53
CA GLN A 34 -6.19 22.57 -0.48
C GLN A 34 -5.35 21.50 0.21
N ALA A 35 -6.02 20.51 0.81
CA ALA A 35 -5.43 19.22 1.07
C ALA A 35 -5.06 18.68 -0.30
N GLN A 36 -3.79 18.89 -0.65
CA GLN A 36 -3.16 18.23 -1.77
C GLN A 36 -3.20 16.75 -1.41
N THR A 37 -4.26 16.05 -1.83
CA THR A 37 -4.23 14.60 -1.97
C THR A 37 -3.15 14.35 -3.00
N VAL A 38 -1.93 14.11 -2.51
CA VAL A 38 -0.82 13.67 -3.34
C VAL A 38 -1.18 12.24 -3.75
N THR A 39 -1.96 12.12 -4.83
CA THR A 39 -2.00 10.89 -5.60
C THR A 39 -0.62 10.74 -6.19
N SER A 40 0.28 10.08 -5.46
CA SER A 40 1.61 9.73 -5.92
C SER A 40 1.45 8.84 -7.15
N SER A 41 1.62 9.39 -8.35
CA SER A 41 1.65 8.61 -9.57
C SER A 41 2.98 7.87 -9.65
N THR A 42 3.07 6.71 -9.01
CA THR A 42 4.26 5.87 -9.00
C THR A 42 4.47 5.26 -10.39
N THR A 43 5.67 5.43 -10.97
CA THR A 43 6.00 4.81 -12.26
C THR A 43 6.15 3.29 -12.12
N LYS A 44 6.17 2.55 -13.25
CA LYS A 44 6.41 1.10 -13.21
C LYS A 44 7.78 0.75 -12.60
N GLU A 45 8.79 1.56 -12.87
CA GLU A 45 10.14 1.41 -12.34
C GLU A 45 10.17 1.65 -10.82
N ASP A 46 9.43 2.65 -10.35
CA ASP A 46 9.28 2.91 -8.92
C ASP A 46 8.57 1.75 -8.22
N LYS A 47 7.51 1.18 -8.82
CA LYS A 47 6.78 0.04 -8.25
C LYS A 47 7.67 -1.19 -8.08
N GLU A 48 8.49 -1.52 -9.07
CA GLU A 48 9.41 -2.65 -8.98
C GLU A 48 10.49 -2.41 -7.90
N THR A 49 11.03 -1.19 -7.85
CA THR A 49 12.02 -0.80 -6.82
C THR A 49 11.43 -0.92 -5.41
N ILE A 50 10.18 -0.49 -5.22
CA ILE A 50 9.45 -0.59 -3.95
C ILE A 50 9.22 -2.06 -3.58
N LYS A 51 8.78 -2.88 -4.54
CA LYS A 51 8.58 -4.32 -4.35
C LYS A 51 9.87 -5.02 -3.90
N GLN A 52 11.01 -4.64 -4.48
CA GLN A 52 12.31 -5.17 -4.08
C GLN A 52 12.72 -4.78 -2.66
N LYS A 53 12.41 -3.55 -2.23
CA LYS A 53 12.64 -3.10 -0.83
C LYS A 53 11.76 -3.86 0.16
N GLN A 54 10.49 -4.08 -0.17
CA GLN A 54 9.58 -4.89 0.64
C GLN A 54 10.11 -6.33 0.76
N LEU A 55 10.52 -6.95 -0.34
CA LEU A 55 11.08 -8.29 -0.34
C LEU A 55 12.40 -8.38 0.44
N ALA A 56 13.26 -7.37 0.33
CA ALA A 56 14.53 -7.31 1.07
C ALA A 56 14.29 -7.28 2.59
N TYR A 57 13.33 -6.48 3.05
CA TYR A 57 12.93 -6.45 4.46
C TYR A 57 12.45 -7.82 4.94
N LEU A 58 11.59 -8.49 4.18
CA LEU A 58 11.08 -9.83 4.57
C LEU A 58 12.20 -10.87 4.66
N LYS A 59 13.18 -10.81 3.75
CA LYS A 59 14.36 -11.70 3.78
C LYS A 59 15.29 -11.41 4.96
N GLU A 60 15.47 -10.14 5.31
CA GLU A 60 16.24 -9.74 6.50
C GLU A 60 15.62 -10.31 7.79
N HIS A 61 14.28 -10.43 7.81
CA HIS A 61 13.51 -10.95 8.93
C HIS A 61 12.98 -12.38 8.71
N GLU A 62 13.65 -13.19 7.88
CA GLU A 62 13.24 -14.57 7.60
C GLU A 62 13.12 -15.40 8.88
N LYS A 63 14.03 -15.18 9.84
CA LYS A 63 14.03 -15.92 11.11
C LYS A 63 12.75 -15.69 11.91
N GLU A 64 12.34 -14.43 12.08
CA GLU A 64 11.13 -14.08 12.82
C GLU A 64 9.88 -14.62 12.13
N ILE A 65 9.84 -14.58 10.80
CA ILE A 65 8.74 -15.15 10.00
C ILE A 65 8.67 -16.67 10.19
N VAL A 66 9.81 -17.36 10.06
CA VAL A 66 9.88 -18.82 10.24
C VAL A 66 9.48 -19.23 11.65
N ASP A 67 10.01 -18.55 12.67
CA ASP A 67 9.69 -18.83 14.07
C ASP A 67 8.19 -18.59 14.34
N PHE A 68 7.59 -17.57 13.72
CA PHE A 68 6.15 -17.30 13.82
C PHE A 68 5.28 -18.40 13.21
N VAL A 69 5.57 -18.90 12.00
CA VAL A 69 4.77 -20.00 11.44
C VAL A 69 5.02 -21.31 12.19
N LYS A 70 6.24 -21.57 12.70
CA LYS A 70 6.50 -22.72 13.58
C LYS A 70 5.68 -22.68 14.87
N ALA A 71 5.42 -21.50 15.41
CA ALA A 71 4.63 -21.34 16.63
C ALA A 71 3.16 -21.73 16.46
N GLN A 72 2.65 -21.83 15.23
CA GLN A 72 1.25 -22.16 14.95
C GLN A 72 0.90 -23.63 15.25
N SER A 73 1.88 -24.53 15.18
CA SER A 73 1.69 -25.93 15.56
C SER A 73 3.00 -26.59 15.96
N PRO A 74 3.04 -27.36 17.07
CA PRO A 74 4.23 -28.11 17.47
C PRO A 74 4.62 -29.21 16.48
N LYS A 75 3.76 -29.54 15.51
CA LYS A 75 4.06 -30.50 14.44
C LYS A 75 4.87 -29.90 13.29
N ILE A 76 5.15 -28.59 13.32
CA ILE A 76 5.94 -27.91 12.28
C ILE A 76 7.42 -28.00 12.64
N GLU A 77 8.14 -28.87 11.96
CA GLU A 77 9.57 -29.11 12.14
C GLU A 77 10.41 -28.17 11.25
N SER A 78 9.92 -27.87 10.04
CA SER A 78 10.60 -27.01 9.08
C SER A 78 9.63 -26.12 8.33
N VAL A 79 10.11 -24.93 7.94
CA VAL A 79 9.37 -23.93 7.16
C VAL A 79 10.31 -23.47 6.04
N GLN A 80 9.75 -23.32 4.84
CA GLN A 80 10.45 -22.83 3.65
C GLN A 80 9.59 -21.74 3.04
N ILE A 81 10.10 -20.51 2.98
CA ILE A 81 9.39 -19.39 2.38
C ILE A 81 9.59 -19.40 0.86
N ASP A 82 8.49 -19.29 0.10
CA ASP A 82 8.54 -19.04 -1.33
C ASP A 82 8.57 -17.54 -1.57
N TRP A 83 9.76 -16.97 -1.71
CA TRP A 83 9.93 -15.54 -1.97
C TRP A 83 9.28 -15.03 -3.26
N ASN A 84 8.98 -15.93 -4.21
CA ASN A 84 8.30 -15.56 -5.45
C ASN A 84 6.78 -15.49 -5.29
N SER A 85 6.24 -16.00 -4.17
CA SER A 85 4.81 -15.97 -3.87
C SER A 85 4.30 -14.61 -3.38
N MET A 86 5.19 -13.62 -3.22
CA MET A 86 4.83 -12.32 -2.66
C MET A 86 3.78 -11.59 -3.51
N VAL A 87 2.62 -11.37 -2.91
CA VAL A 87 1.49 -10.62 -3.47
C VAL A 87 1.12 -9.45 -2.57
N ILE A 88 0.55 -8.40 -3.15
CA ILE A 88 0.00 -7.26 -2.42
C ILE A 88 -1.41 -7.02 -2.95
N GLU A 89 -2.39 -7.04 -2.06
CA GLU A 89 -3.79 -6.89 -2.37
C GLU A 89 -4.40 -5.74 -1.57
N GLU A 90 -5.34 -5.01 -2.16
CA GLU A 90 -6.09 -3.99 -1.43
C GLU A 90 -7.09 -4.65 -0.49
N SER A 91 -7.06 -4.28 0.78
CA SER A 91 -8.02 -4.77 1.77
C SER A 91 -9.33 -4.02 1.61
N GLY A 92 -10.45 -4.73 1.39
CA GLY A 92 -11.77 -4.13 1.34
C GLY A 92 -12.32 -3.89 2.76
N ASN A 93 -12.81 -2.67 3.05
CA ASN A 93 -13.56 -2.37 4.28
C ASN A 93 -15.01 -1.91 4.03
N GLY A 94 -15.50 -2.06 2.80
CA GLY A 94 -16.85 -1.63 2.42
C GLY A 94 -17.04 -0.11 2.30
N THR A 95 -15.97 0.69 2.36
CA THR A 95 -15.99 2.15 2.14
C THR A 95 -15.15 2.53 0.91
N PRO A 96 -15.42 3.70 0.27
CA PRO A 96 -14.57 4.19 -0.82
C PRO A 96 -13.13 4.52 -0.41
N GLN A 97 -12.84 4.58 0.89
CA GLN A 97 -11.50 4.86 1.41
C GLN A 97 -10.60 3.62 1.41
N GLY A 98 -11.16 2.42 1.21
CA GLY A 98 -10.43 1.16 1.32
C GLY A 98 -10.00 0.85 2.75
N GLY A 99 -9.59 -0.39 2.99
CA GLY A 99 -9.13 -0.89 4.29
C GLY A 99 -7.60 -0.86 4.47
N GLY A 100 -6.85 -0.35 3.50
CA GLY A 100 -5.40 -0.47 3.41
C GLY A 100 -4.99 -1.58 2.44
N TYR A 101 -3.82 -2.15 2.63
CA TYR A 101 -3.29 -3.23 1.79
C TYR A 101 -2.78 -4.38 2.65
N ASN A 102 -2.78 -5.58 2.09
CA ASN A 102 -2.18 -6.76 2.69
C ASN A 102 -1.08 -7.27 1.78
N LEU A 103 0.13 -7.42 2.31
CA LEU A 103 1.20 -8.16 1.66
C LEU A 103 1.19 -9.58 2.19
N SER A 104 1.11 -10.57 1.30
CA SER A 104 1.14 -11.98 1.67
C SER A 104 2.36 -12.68 1.05
N ILE A 105 2.98 -13.56 1.83
CA ILE A 105 3.95 -14.55 1.36
C ILE A 105 3.50 -15.94 1.78
N SER A 106 3.78 -16.92 0.93
CA SER A 106 3.45 -18.33 1.15
C SER A 106 4.71 -19.17 1.24
N GLY A 107 4.54 -20.45 1.57
CA GLY A 107 5.66 -21.37 1.68
C GLY A 107 5.25 -22.82 1.78
N LYS A 108 6.17 -23.64 2.27
CA LYS A 108 5.94 -25.05 2.59
C LYS A 108 6.38 -25.34 4.01
N ILE A 109 5.66 -26.25 4.66
CA ILE A 109 6.08 -26.82 5.94
C ILE A 109 6.49 -28.28 5.74
N ASN A 110 7.43 -28.75 6.56
CA ASN A 110 7.82 -30.17 6.65
C ASN A 110 8.17 -30.85 5.32
N GLN A 111 8.58 -30.08 4.31
CA GLN A 111 8.79 -30.56 2.93
C GLN A 111 7.56 -31.25 2.31
N LEU A 112 6.36 -31.00 2.86
CA LEU A 112 5.11 -31.58 2.40
C LEU A 112 4.70 -30.93 1.09
N LYS A 113 4.35 -31.77 0.11
CA LYS A 113 4.07 -31.32 -1.26
C LYS A 113 2.89 -30.36 -1.32
N ASN A 114 1.82 -30.66 -0.58
CA ASN A 114 0.54 -29.98 -0.72
C ASN A 114 0.13 -29.38 0.63
N THR A 115 0.85 -28.32 1.01
CA THR A 115 0.48 -27.47 2.16
C THR A 115 0.14 -26.07 1.66
N LYS A 116 -0.76 -25.39 2.37
CA LYS A 116 -1.17 -24.01 2.08
C LYS A 116 -1.15 -23.22 3.37
N PHE A 117 -0.39 -22.13 3.36
CA PHE A 117 -0.47 -21.08 4.36
C PHE A 117 0.00 -19.78 3.73
N SER A 118 -0.45 -18.66 4.29
CA SER A 118 0.09 -17.33 4.04
C SER A 118 0.55 -16.73 5.35
N VAL A 119 1.64 -15.98 5.31
CA VAL A 119 1.99 -15.00 6.34
C VAL A 119 1.65 -13.64 5.76
N ASP A 120 0.85 -12.90 6.50
CA ASP A 120 0.18 -11.67 6.08
C ASP A 120 0.77 -10.46 6.82
N PHE A 121 0.93 -9.35 6.12
CA PHE A 121 1.46 -8.11 6.68
C PHE A 121 0.55 -6.95 6.30
N TYR A 122 -0.06 -6.32 7.30
CA TYR A 122 -0.86 -5.12 7.07
C TYR A 122 0.00 -3.93 6.65
N LEU A 123 -0.42 -3.23 5.59
CA LEU A 123 0.19 -2.04 5.02
C LEU A 123 -0.82 -0.90 4.97
N GLU A 124 -0.39 0.31 5.37
CA GLU A 124 -1.22 1.52 5.28
C GLU A 124 -1.37 1.99 3.81
N ASP A 125 -0.33 1.79 3.00
CA ASP A 125 -0.26 2.11 1.58
C ASP A 125 0.45 0.98 0.84
N GLN A 126 0.11 0.74 -0.43
CA GLN A 126 0.71 -0.32 -1.27
C GLN A 126 2.24 -0.28 -1.27
N ASN A 127 2.83 0.92 -1.11
CA ASN A 127 4.27 1.16 -1.16
C ASN A 127 4.94 1.14 0.22
N SER A 128 4.20 0.91 1.30
CA SER A 128 4.74 0.83 2.65
C SER A 128 5.68 -0.37 2.79
N ILE A 129 6.76 -0.20 3.56
CA ILE A 129 7.60 -1.33 3.96
C ILE A 129 6.85 -2.13 5.05
N PRO A 130 6.74 -3.47 4.93
CA PRO A 130 6.08 -4.28 5.95
C PRO A 130 6.80 -4.17 7.30
N THR A 131 6.13 -4.61 8.36
CA THR A 131 6.74 -4.67 9.70
C THR A 131 6.34 -5.96 10.39
N ILE A 132 7.26 -6.57 11.13
CA ILE A 132 7.00 -7.82 11.86
C ILE A 132 5.92 -7.63 12.94
N LYS A 133 5.71 -6.39 13.40
CA LYS A 133 4.67 -6.02 14.37
C LYS A 133 3.25 -6.12 13.82
N LYS A 134 3.10 -6.09 12.49
CA LYS A 134 1.84 -6.17 11.76
C LYS A 134 1.72 -7.50 11.00
N MET A 135 2.52 -8.49 11.40
CA MET A 135 2.51 -9.84 10.86
C MET A 135 1.36 -10.64 11.47
N ASP A 136 0.65 -11.40 10.65
CA ASP A 136 -0.45 -12.27 11.06
C ASP A 136 -0.56 -13.49 10.12
N MET A 137 -1.47 -14.41 10.43
CA MET A 137 -1.95 -15.45 9.53
C MET A 137 -3.47 -15.41 9.49
N LEU A 138 -4.02 -14.89 8.39
CA LEU A 138 -5.48 -14.73 8.26
C LEU A 138 -6.22 -16.06 8.15
N ASN A 139 -5.51 -17.12 7.74
CA ASN A 139 -6.06 -18.46 7.57
C ASN A 139 -5.19 -19.50 8.29
N ASP A 140 -5.81 -20.61 8.69
CA ASP A 140 -5.10 -21.77 9.20
C ASP A 140 -4.10 -22.32 8.17
N ILE A 141 -3.16 -23.12 8.64
CA ILE A 141 -2.32 -23.94 7.78
C ILE A 141 -3.15 -25.12 7.31
N TYR A 142 -3.19 -25.39 6.01
CA TYR A 142 -3.89 -26.53 5.44
C TYR A 142 -2.93 -27.53 4.81
N ILE A 143 -3.32 -28.81 4.84
CA ILE A 143 -2.69 -29.91 4.12
C ILE A 143 -3.74 -30.61 3.26
N GLU A 144 -3.36 -31.00 2.05
CA GLU A 144 -4.21 -31.84 1.20
C GLU A 144 -3.97 -33.32 1.50
N GLU A 145 -5.04 -34.03 1.84
CA GLU A 145 -5.05 -35.46 2.10
C GLU A 145 -6.26 -36.09 1.41
N ASN A 146 -6.03 -37.17 0.65
CA ASN A 146 -7.10 -37.95 0.00
C ASN A 146 -8.07 -37.09 -0.85
N GLY A 147 -7.56 -36.04 -1.49
CA GLY A 147 -8.35 -35.12 -2.34
C GLY A 147 -9.16 -34.06 -1.58
N GLY A 148 -8.95 -33.91 -0.26
CA GLY A 148 -9.57 -32.87 0.57
C GLY A 148 -8.54 -32.02 1.31
N TRP A 149 -8.87 -30.76 1.55
CA TRP A 149 -8.08 -29.86 2.39
C TRP A 149 -8.51 -30.00 3.85
N LYS A 150 -7.54 -30.16 4.75
CA LYS A 150 -7.76 -30.21 6.20
C LYS A 150 -6.83 -29.26 6.91
N ILE A 151 -7.23 -28.78 8.07
CA ILE A 151 -6.37 -27.99 8.95
C ILE A 151 -5.21 -28.87 9.39
N PHE A 152 -4.00 -28.38 9.17
CA PHE A 152 -2.77 -28.92 9.73
C PHE A 152 -2.72 -28.52 11.20
N SER A 153 -3.10 -29.47 12.06
CA SER A 153 -3.07 -29.35 13.52
C SER A 153 -2.28 -30.50 14.10
#